data_AF-A0A327WTF9-F1
#
_entry.id   AF-A0A327WTF9-F1
#
_cell.length_a   1.000
_cell.length_b   1.000
_cell.length_c   1.000
_cell.angle_alpha   90.00
_cell.angle_beta   90.00
_cell.angle_gamma   90.00
#
_symmetry.space_group_name_H-M   'P 1'
#
loop_
_entity.id
_entity.type
_entity.pdbx_description
1 polymer ?
#
loop_
_entity_poly.entity_id
_entity_poly.type
_entity_poly.pdbx_seq_one_letter_code
_entity_poly.pdbx_strand_id
1 'polypeptide(L)' 'MNLTSELYQRLSARRNALLVHYGHNNSLKTSDPTTYRKYQSELRDLNRKLRLIRGQLDDNPIL' A
#
# COMPACT_ATOMS: atom_id res chain seq x y z
N MET A 1 -9.78 -8.92 17.67
CA MET A 1 -9.32 -8.22 16.45
C MET A 1 -10.03 -8.87 15.27
N ASN A 2 -10.76 -8.13 14.43
CA ASN A 2 -11.41 -8.76 13.26
C ASN A 2 -10.36 -9.02 12.15
N LEU A 3 -10.59 -10.04 11.33
CA LEU A 3 -9.70 -10.46 10.24
C LEU A 3 -9.40 -9.31 9.25
N THR A 4 -10.38 -8.45 9.03
CA THR A 4 -10.31 -7.28 8.14
C THR A 4 -9.30 -6.24 8.64
N SER A 5 -9.23 -6.01 9.95
CA SER A 5 -8.30 -5.09 10.61
C SER A 5 -6.86 -5.62 10.58
N GLU A 6 -6.66 -6.92 10.78
CA GLU A 6 -5.33 -7.54 10.63
C GLU A 6 -4.82 -7.46 9.19
N LEU A 7 -5.69 -7.74 8.22
CA LEU A 7 -5.36 -7.62 6.80
C LEU A 7 -5.00 -6.18 6.43
N TYR A 8 -5.77 -5.20 6.93
CA TYR A 8 -5.48 -3.79 6.76
C TYR A 8 -4.10 -3.42 7.31
N GLN A 9 -3.78 -3.83 8.54
CA GLN A 9 -2.49 -3.55 9.17
C GLN A 9 -1.33 -4.15 8.38
N ARG A 10 -1.44 -5.40 7.92
CA ARG A 10 -0.41 -6.06 7.10
C ARG A 10 -0.19 -5.34 5.77
N LEU A 11 -1.26 -4.95 5.08
CA LEU A 11 -1.17 -4.22 3.82
C LEU A 11 -0.59 -2.81 4.01
N SER A 12 -0.96 -2.15 5.11
CA SER A 12 -0.45 -0.82 5.46
C SER A 12 1.05 -0.86 5.76
N ALA A 13 1.50 -1.86 6.54
CA ALA A 13 2.92 -2.10 6.81
C ALA A 13 3.71 -2.34 5.52
N ARG A 14 3.19 -3.19 4.62
CA ARG A 14 3.82 -3.45 3.31
C ARG A 14 3.93 -2.17 2.46
N ARG A 15 2.86 -1.37 2.40
CA ARG A 15 2.87 -0.08 1.69
C ARG A 15 3.94 0.85 2.26
N ASN A 16 4.04 0.95 3.58
CA ASN A 16 5.02 1.84 4.22
C ASN A 16 6.46 1.38 3.95
N ALA A 17 6.74 0.08 4.03
CA ALA A 17 8.06 -0.46 3.67
C ALA A 17 8.43 -0.11 2.22
N LEU A 18 7.53 -0.36 1.25
CA LEU A 18 7.75 0.00 -0.16
C LEU A 18 8.01 1.50 -0.35
N LEU A 19 7.31 2.35 0.39
CA LEU A 19 7.46 3.81 0.28
C LEU A 19 8.79 4.30 0.87
N VAL A 20 9.25 3.70 1.98
CA VAL A 20 10.57 4.00 2.55
C VAL A 20 11.67 3.59 1.56
N HIS A 21 11.57 2.40 0.97
CA HIS A 21 12.61 1.89 0.07
C HIS A 21 12.63 2.57 -1.31
N TYR A 22 11.47 2.95 -1.84
CA TYR A 22 11.35 3.35 -3.25
C TYR A 22 10.63 4.68 -3.48
N GLY A 23 9.82 5.15 -2.54
CA GLY A 23 9.03 6.38 -2.68
C GLY A 23 9.89 7.66 -2.72
N HIS A 24 11.04 7.64 -2.05
CA HIS A 24 11.99 8.78 -2.02
C HIS A 24 13.17 8.62 -2.98
N ASN A 25 13.22 7.51 -3.73
CA ASN A 25 14.40 7.13 -4.48
C ASN A 25 14.34 7.71 -5.91
N ASN A 26 14.50 9.04 -6.02
CA ASN A 26 14.55 9.74 -7.31
C ASN A 26 15.65 9.18 -8.23
N SER A 27 16.74 8.68 -7.64
CA SER A 27 17.84 8.03 -8.35
C SER A 27 17.38 6.77 -9.08
N LEU A 28 16.47 5.98 -8.48
CA LEU A 28 15.94 4.77 -9.10
C LEU A 28 15.11 5.07 -10.35
N LYS A 29 14.37 6.18 -10.35
CA LYS A 29 13.58 6.63 -11.51
C LYS A 29 14.46 6.85 -12.74
N THR A 30 15.69 7.30 -12.53
CA THR A 30 16.66 7.57 -13.61
C THR A 30 17.56 6.36 -13.91
N SER A 31 17.97 5.59 -12.90
CA SER A 31 18.91 4.46 -13.07
C SER A 31 18.24 3.15 -13.50
N ASP A 32 17.00 2.90 -13.04
CA ASP A 32 16.21 1.71 -13.39
C ASP A 32 14.70 2.06 -13.46
N PRO A 33 14.25 2.67 -14.57
CA PRO A 33 12.87 3.10 -14.74
C PRO A 33 11.88 1.93 -14.77
N THR A 34 12.31 0.72 -15.16
CA THR A 34 11.45 -0.46 -15.23
C THR A 34 11.08 -0.91 -13.82
N THR A 35 12.07 -1.07 -12.97
CA THR A 35 11.88 -1.42 -11.55
C THR A 35 11.10 -0.33 -10.82
N TYR A 36 11.38 0.94 -11.10
CA TYR A 36 10.60 2.06 -10.56
C TYR A 36 9.10 1.98 -10.93
N ARG A 37 8.76 1.69 -12.20
CA ARG A 37 7.37 1.53 -12.65
C ARG A 37 6.68 0.34 -11.97
N LYS A 38 7.40 -0.75 -11.73
CA LYS A 38 6.90 -1.93 -11.01
C LYS A 38 6.49 -1.55 -9.59
N TYR A 39 7.35 -0.85 -8.85
CA TYR A 39 7.04 -0.40 -7.48
C TYR A 39 5.93 0.65 -7.43
N GLN A 40 5.87 1.56 -8.40
CA GLN A 40 4.72 2.47 -8.51
C GLN A 40 3.40 1.72 -8.70
N SER A 41 3.39 0.69 -9.54
CA SER A 41 2.19 -0.12 -9.80
C SER A 41 1.78 -0.87 -8.52
N GLU A 42 2.74 -1.47 -7.82
CA GLU A 42 2.49 -2.15 -6.55
C GLU A 42 1.96 -1.19 -5.46
N LEU A 43 2.51 0.01 -5.36
CA LEU A 43 2.00 1.04 -4.43
C LEU A 43 0.57 1.46 -4.77
N ARG A 44 0.23 1.61 -6.06
CA ARG A 44 -1.15 1.92 -6.49
C ARG A 44 -2.10 0.79 -6.10
N ASP A 45 -1.73 -0.46 -6.32
CA ASP A 45 -2.54 -1.61 -5.97
C ASP A 45 -2.75 -1.75 -4.46
N LEU A 46 -1.69 -1.53 -3.67
CA LEU A 46 -1.79 -1.53 -2.21
C LEU A 46 -2.72 -0.42 -1.72
N ASN A 47 -2.58 0.80 -2.24
CA ASN A 47 -3.46 1.91 -1.87
C ASN A 47 -4.93 1.62 -2.27
N ARG A 48 -5.17 1.00 -3.42
CA ARG A 48 -6.52 0.58 -3.84
C ARG A 48 -7.12 -0.44 -2.87
N LYS A 49 -6.36 -1.48 -2.51
CA LYS A 49 -6.80 -2.51 -1.55
C LYS A 49 -7.07 -1.92 -0.16
N LEU A 50 -6.19 -1.04 0.31
CA LEU A 50 -6.36 -0.34 1.59
C LEU A 50 -7.61 0.54 1.59
N ARG A 51 -7.91 1.24 0.49
CA ARG A 51 -9.13 2.05 0.38
C ARG A 51 -10.40 1.21 0.41
N LEU A 52 -10.40 0.05 -0.26
CA LEU A 52 -11.53 -0.88 -0.24
C LEU A 52 -11.78 -1.43 1.17
N ILE A 53 -10.73 -1.89 1.84
CA ILE A 53 -10.83 -2.42 3.20
C ILE A 53 -11.26 -1.33 4.18
N ARG A 54 -10.74 -0.11 4.04
CA ARG A 54 -11.18 1.03 4.85
C ARG A 54 -12.66 1.33 4.63
N GLY A 55 -13.15 1.33 3.40
CA GLY A 55 -14.58 1.47 3.11
C GLY A 55 -15.41 0.39 3.80
N GLN A 56 -14.96 -0.86 3.80
CA GLN A 56 -15.62 -1.97 4.50
C GLN A 56 -15.61 -1.84 6.03
N LEU A 57 -14.62 -1.15 6.61
CA LEU A 57 -14.57 -0.85 8.04
C LEU A 57 -15.47 0.35 8.38
N ASP A 58 -15.47 1.40 7.54
CA ASP A 58 -16.26 2.61 7.75
C ASP A 58 -17.77 2.37 7.52
N ASP A 59 -18.15 1.50 6.56
CA ASP A 59 -19.54 1.08 6.30
C ASP A 59 -20.09 0.10 7.37
N ASN A 60 -19.25 -0.32 8.32
CA ASN A 60 -19.62 -1.24 9.39
C ASN A 60 -19.43 -0.58 10.77
N PRO A 61 -20.26 0.42 11.14
CA PRO A 61 -20.15 1.14 12.41
C PRO A 61 -20.59 0.33 13.63
N ILE A 62 -20.90 -0.96 13.47
CA ILE A 62 -21.37 -1.86 14.52
C ILE A 62 -20.22 -2.78 14.93
N LEU A 63 -19.22 -2.21 15.59
CA LEU A 63 -18.34 -2.88 16.55
C LEU A 63 -18.18 -1.97 17.76
#